data_AF-A0A1Z5L8I3-F1
#
_entry.id   AF-A0A1Z5L8I3-F1
#
_cell.length_a   1.000
_cell.length_b   1.000
_cell.length_c   1.000
_cell.angle_alpha   90.00
_cell.angle_beta   90.00
_cell.angle_gamma   90.00
#
_symmetry.space_group_name_H-M   'P 1'
#
loop_
_entity.id
_entity.type
_entity.pdbx_description
1 polymer ?
#
loop_
_entity_poly.entity_id
_entity_poly.type
_entity_poly.pdbx_seq_one_letter_code
_entity_poly.pdbx_strand_id
1 'polypeptide(L)' 'MEPGSIVKALYDFHSGLDGELSLKAGDVIQVIETVDRHWTVGDLRGQHGKFPSSFVVPLKPPVLGPGQELFVGVADF' A
#
# COMPACT_ATOMS: atom_id res chain seq x y z
N MET A 1 9.77 -2.04 -4.84
CA MET A 1 8.88 -2.97 -4.11
C MET A 1 8.36 -3.98 -5.12
N GLU A 2 8.09 -5.21 -4.68
CA GLU A 2 7.63 -6.25 -5.62
C GLU A 2 6.14 -6.04 -5.95
N PRO A 3 5.74 -6.14 -7.23
CA PRO A 3 4.32 -6.19 -7.62
C PRO A 3 3.55 -7.25 -6.83
N GLY A 4 2.36 -6.90 -6.36
CA GLY A 4 1.51 -7.75 -5.51
C GLY A 4 1.90 -7.76 -4.02
N SER A 5 3.01 -7.13 -3.63
CA SER A 5 3.32 -6.94 -2.21
C SER A 5 2.38 -5.93 -1.55
N ILE A 6 2.20 -6.07 -0.24
CA ILE A 6 1.37 -5.16 0.55
C ILE A 6 2.27 -4.22 1.34
N VAL A 7 1.88 -2.95 1.41
CA VAL A 7 2.61 -1.92 2.14
C VAL A 7 1.67 -1.13 3.03
N LYS A 8 2.19 -0.54 4.09
CA LYS A 8 1.46 0.35 4.99
C LYS A 8 2.01 1.76 4.91
N ALA A 9 1.14 2.75 4.74
CA ALA A 9 1.51 4.15 4.87
C ALA A 9 1.91 4.48 6.31
N LEU A 10 3.07 5.11 6.48
CA LEU A 10 3.56 5.63 7.76
C LEU A 10 3.09 7.07 8.01
N TYR A 11 2.88 7.82 6.93
CA TYR A 11 2.55 9.23 6.98
C TYR A 11 1.42 9.54 5.99
N ASP A 12 0.72 10.64 6.26
CA ASP A 12 -0.24 11.19 5.31
C ASP A 12 0.50 11.74 4.08
N PHE A 13 -0.06 11.50 2.90
CA PHE A 13 0.36 12.11 1.65
C PHE A 13 -0.89 12.65 0.95
N HIS A 14 -1.04 13.97 0.92
CA HIS A 14 -2.18 14.60 0.29
C HIS A 14 -1.78 15.09 -1.10
N SER A 15 -2.42 14.56 -2.14
CA SER A 15 -2.25 15.04 -3.50
C SER A 15 -3.60 15.24 -4.20
N GLY A 16 -3.71 16.36 -4.90
CA GLY A 16 -4.83 16.66 -5.80
C GLY A 16 -4.44 16.53 -7.28
N LEU A 17 -3.25 15.99 -7.57
CA LEU A 17 -2.78 15.80 -8.94
C LEU A 17 -3.36 14.51 -9.52
N ASP A 18 -3.83 14.59 -10.76
CA ASP A 18 -4.32 13.42 -11.48
C ASP A 18 -3.19 12.38 -11.65
N GLY A 19 -3.50 11.12 -11.30
CA GLY A 19 -2.55 10.01 -11.33
C GLY A 19 -1.66 9.85 -10.08
N GLU A 20 -1.84 10.69 -9.05
CA GLU A 20 -1.26 10.47 -7.72
C GLU A 20 -2.30 9.91 -6.74
N LEU A 21 -1.85 9.07 -5.82
CA LEU A 21 -2.68 8.40 -4.83
C LEU A 21 -2.49 9.06 -3.48
N SER A 22 -3.53 9.72 -2.97
CA SER A 22 -3.51 10.25 -1.61
C SER A 22 -3.51 9.11 -0.59
N LEU A 23 -2.68 9.25 0.44
CA LEU A 23 -2.52 8.27 1.52
C LEU A 23 -2.85 8.90 2.87
N LYS A 24 -3.42 8.11 3.77
CA LYS A 24 -3.49 8.36 5.21
C LYS A 24 -2.55 7.41 5.95
N ALA A 25 -1.92 7.87 7.02
CA ALA A 25 -1.13 7.01 7.88
C ALA A 25 -1.97 5.82 8.37
N GLY A 26 -1.46 4.61 8.17
CA GLY A 26 -2.17 3.36 8.46
C GLY A 26 -2.84 2.70 7.25
N ASP A 27 -2.99 3.41 6.12
CA ASP A 27 -3.54 2.82 4.89
C ASP A 27 -2.71 1.62 4.44
N VAL A 28 -3.42 0.59 3.98
CA VAL A 28 -2.84 -0.63 3.44
C VAL A 28 -3.02 -0.61 1.92
N ILE A 29 -1.91 -0.59 1.20
CA ILE A 29 -1.87 -0.42 -0.25
C ILE A 29 -1.28 -1.67 -0.88
N GLN A 30 -1.90 -2.16 -1.95
CA GLN A 30 -1.31 -3.19 -2.79
C GLN A 30 -0.38 -2.52 -3.82
N VAL A 31 0.87 -2.95 -3.86
CA VAL A 31 1.83 -2.46 -4.85
C VAL A 31 1.48 -3.04 -6.21
N ILE A 32 1.29 -2.17 -7.20
CA ILE A 32 1.11 -2.56 -8.61
C ILE A 32 2.48 -2.60 -9.27
N GLU A 33 3.25 -1.51 -9.17
CA GLU A 33 4.62 -1.43 -9.72
C GLU A 33 5.45 -0.37 -9.00
N THR A 34 6.77 -0.47 -9.10
CA THR A 34 7.70 0.58 -8.65
C THR A 34 8.26 1.29 -9.86
N VAL A 35 8.00 2.59 -9.98
CA VAL A 35 8.43 3.40 -11.12
C VAL A 35 9.92 3.69 -11.02
N ASP A 36 10.35 4.15 -9.85
CA ASP A 36 11.75 4.44 -9.53
C ASP A 36 11.98 4.36 -8.01
N ARG A 37 13.11 4.90 -7.52
CA ARG A 37 13.45 4.89 -6.09
C ARG A 37 12.55 5.77 -5.21
N HIS A 38 11.82 6.69 -5.82
CA HIS A 38 11.00 7.70 -5.15
C HIS A 38 9.51 7.42 -5.27
N TRP A 39 9.07 6.79 -6.36
CA TRP A 39 7.67 6.61 -6.68
C TRP A 39 7.25 5.16 -6.88
N THR A 40 6.10 4.82 -6.31
CA THR A 40 5.43 3.52 -6.44
C THR A 40 3.99 3.73 -6.85
N VAL A 41 3.48 2.89 -7.74
CA VAL A 41 2.06 2.83 -8.10
C VAL A 41 1.41 1.75 -7.25
N GLY A 42 0.25 2.05 -6.67
CA GLY A 42 -0.53 1.04 -5.96
C GLY A 42 -2.03 1.23 -6.09
N ASP A 43 -2.74 0.22 -5.60
CA ASP A 43 -4.18 0.24 -5.41
C ASP A 43 -4.49 0.47 -3.92
N LEU A 44 -5.33 1.48 -3.66
CA LEU A 44 -5.96 1.70 -2.37
C LEU A 44 -7.46 1.79 -2.58
N ARG A 45 -8.18 0.73 -2.19
CA ARG A 45 -9.65 0.67 -2.23
C ARG A 45 -10.22 0.94 -3.64
N GLY A 46 -9.55 0.43 -4.69
CA GLY A 46 -9.94 0.62 -6.09
C GLY A 46 -9.44 1.92 -6.73
N GLN A 47 -8.71 2.78 -5.99
CA GLN A 47 -8.05 3.96 -6.55
C GLN A 47 -6.60 3.64 -6.86
N HIS A 48 -6.21 3.89 -8.11
CA HIS A 48 -4.84 3.68 -8.59
C HIS A 48 -4.11 5.01 -8.71
N GLY A 49 -2.86 5.04 -8.26
CA GLY A 49 -2.00 6.20 -8.48
C GLY A 49 -0.63 6.04 -7.86
N LYS A 50 0.22 7.04 -8.13
CA LYS A 50 1.58 7.10 -7.60
C LYS A 50 1.60 7.68 -6.20
N PHE A 51 2.43 7.12 -5.33
CA PHE A 51 2.74 7.67 -4.01
C PHE A 51 4.24 7.55 -3.72
N PRO A 52 4.77 8.34 -2.77
CA PRO A 52 6.20 8.29 -2.44
C PRO A 52 6.58 6.96 -1.77
N SER A 53 7.58 6.27 -2.32
CA SER A 53 8.07 4.99 -1.79
C SER A 53 8.63 5.11 -0.36
N SER A 54 9.13 6.29 0.01
CA SER A 54 9.66 6.57 1.36
C SER A 54 8.59 6.75 2.43
N PHE A 55 7.31 6.84 2.04
CA PHE A 55 6.18 7.07 2.96
C PHE A 55 5.54 5.76 3.43
N VAL A 56 6.00 4.62 2.90
CA VAL A 56 5.41 3.31 3.17
C VAL A 56 6.45 2.33 3.69
N VAL A 57 5.97 1.30 4.37
CA VAL A 57 6.78 0.13 4.76
C VAL A 57 6.15 -1.16 4.26
N PRO A 58 6.94 -2.16 3.84
CA PRO A 58 6.41 -3.48 3.50
C PRO A 58 5.68 -4.10 4.69
N LEU A 59 4.46 -4.58 4.47
CA LEU A 59 3.78 -5.48 5.39
C LEU A 59 4.13 -6.91 5.00
N LYS A 60 4.94 -7.56 5.83
CA LYS A 60 5.18 -9.00 5.70
C LYS A 60 4.01 -9.72 6.36
N PRO A 61 3.23 -10.52 5.61
CA PRO A 61 2.26 -11.40 6.27
C PRO A 61 3.01 -12.31 7.25
N PRO A 62 2.43 -12.59 8.43
CA PRO A 62 3.01 -13.56 9.35
C PRO A 62 3.15 -14.92 8.68
N VAL A 63 4.16 -15.69 9.09
CA VAL A 63 4.30 -17.08 8.64
C VAL A 63 3.10 -17.87 9.15
N LEU A 64 2.32 -18.42 8.24
CA LEU A 64 1.15 -19.25 8.55
C LEU A 64 1.57 -20.71 8.70
N GLY A 65 1.10 -21.35 9.76
CA GLY A 65 1.18 -22.81 9.92
C GLY A 65 0.16 -23.54 9.04
N PRO A 66 0.24 -24.88 8.97
CA PRO A 66 -0.72 -25.70 8.23
C PRO A 66 -2.16 -25.41 8.69
N GLY A 67 -3.05 -25.07 7.76
CA GLY A 67 -4.45 -24.79 8.03
C GLY A 67 -4.75 -23.38 8.58
N GLN A 68 -3.76 -22.47 8.59
CA GLN A 68 -4.01 -21.06 8.91
C GLN A 68 -4.20 -20.24 7.64
N GLU A 69 -5.22 -19.38 7.63
CA GLU A 69 -5.52 -18.43 6.56
C GLU A 69 -5.47 -17.01 7.14
N LEU A 70 -4.77 -16.11 6.44
CA LEU A 70 -4.71 -14.69 6.82
C LEU A 70 -5.81 -13.94 6.09
N PHE A 71 -6.69 -13.29 6.84
CA PHE A 71 -7.69 -12.38 6.31
C PHE A 71 -7.31 -10.96 6.70
N VAL A 72 -7.29 -10.05 5.72
CA VAL A 72 -7.12 -8.62 5.96
C VAL A 72 -8.50 -7.98 6.04
N GLY A 73 -8.90 -7.52 7.22
CA GLY A 73 -10.13 -6.76 7.41
C GLY A 73 -9.87 -5.27 7.26
N VAL A 74 -10.42 -4.65 6.22
CA VAL A 74 -10.45 -3.19 6.05
C VAL A 74 -11.84 -2.67 6.48
N ALA A 75 -12.10 -2.67 7.80
CA ALA A 75 -13.31 -2.07 8.34
C ALA A 75 -12.96 -0.67 8.90
N ASP A 76 -13.66 0.36 8.40
CA ASP A 76 -13.76 1.64 9.10
C ASP A 76 -14.89 1.47 10.16
N PHE A 77 -14.57 1.53 11.45
CA PHE A 77 -15.53 1.55 12.56
C PHE A 77 -15.69 2.95 13.15
#